data_AF-A0A8I1ZNY4-F1
#
_entry.id   AF-A0A8I1ZNY4-F1
#
_cell.length_a   1.000
_cell.length_b   1.000
_cell.length_c   1.000
_cell.angle_alpha   90.00
_cell.angle_beta   90.00
_cell.angle_gamma   90.00
#
_symmetry.space_group_name_H-M   'P 1'
#
loop_
_entity.id
_entity.type
_entity.pdbx_description
1 polymer ?
#
loop_
_entity_poly.entity_id
_entity_poly.type
_entity_poly.pdbx_seq_one_letter_code
_entity_poly.pdbx_strand_id
1 'polypeptide(L)' 'MKIKNRVCYIVVMPKEEDKQQVKCVDCIHFYITWDKYYPKGCKAMGFKSAGMPSTLVHKTSGTKCLRFEMKQTRGKRR' A
#
# COMPACT_ATOMS: atom_id res chain seq x y z
N MET A 1 -21.49 -4.89 -44.88
CA MET A 1 -20.19 -5.59 -44.93
C MET A 1 -19.69 -5.87 -43.52
N LYS A 2 -19.49 -7.15 -43.16
CA LYS A 2 -18.75 -7.56 -41.94
C LYS A 2 -17.28 -7.69 -42.31
N ILE A 3 -16.43 -6.80 -41.79
CA ILE A 3 -14.98 -6.88 -41.93
C ILE A 3 -14.40 -7.20 -40.54
N LYS A 4 -13.45 -8.14 -40.56
CA LYS A 4 -13.07 -9.10 -39.52
C LYS A 4 -12.08 -8.51 -38.50
N ASN A 5 -12.17 -9.03 -37.27
CA ASN A 5 -11.09 -9.31 -36.30
C ASN A 5 -9.68 -8.76 -36.59
N ARG A 6 -9.09 -8.07 -35.60
CA ARG A 6 -7.68 -8.26 -35.20
C ARG A 6 -7.40 -7.70 -33.79
N VAL A 7 -7.38 -8.62 -32.83
CA VAL A 7 -6.49 -8.75 -31.66
C VAL A 7 -6.22 -7.56 -30.72
N CYS A 8 -6.09 -7.90 -29.43
CA CYS A 8 -5.20 -7.23 -28.48
C CYS A 8 -5.64 -5.92 -27.81
N TYR A 9 -6.87 -5.82 -27.30
CA TYR A 9 -7.08 -5.03 -26.06
C TYR A 9 -7.09 -5.98 -24.86
N ILE A 10 -5.96 -6.67 -24.75
CA ILE A 10 -5.48 -7.48 -23.64
C ILE A 10 -4.81 -6.51 -22.67
N VAL A 11 -5.60 -5.66 -22.02
CA VAL A 11 -5.22 -5.02 -20.75
C VAL A 11 -6.51 -4.71 -20.03
N VAL A 12 -7.03 -5.76 -19.37
CA VAL A 12 -7.95 -5.59 -18.25
C VAL A 12 -7.22 -4.69 -17.26
N MET A 13 -7.63 -3.42 -17.18
CA MET A 13 -7.27 -2.54 -16.07
C MET A 13 -8.39 -2.67 -15.04
N PRO A 14 -8.27 -3.52 -14.00
CA PRO A 14 -9.15 -3.43 -12.86
C PRO A 14 -8.75 -2.19 -12.07
N LYS A 15 -9.43 -1.06 -12.30
CA LYS A 15 -9.46 0.04 -11.33
C LYS A 15 -10.78 -0.05 -10.58
N GLU A 16 -10.91 -1.12 -9.80
CA GLU A 16 -11.94 -1.18 -8.78
C GLU A 16 -11.42 -0.57 -7.48
N GLU A 17 -12.33 0.20 -6.91
CA GLU A 17 -12.14 1.26 -5.98
C GLU A 17 -12.36 0.75 -4.56
N ASP A 18 -11.38 0.99 -3.70
CA ASP A 18 -11.63 1.15 -2.29
C ASP A 18 -10.90 2.43 -1.88
N LYS A 19 -11.62 3.45 -1.41
CA LYS A 19 -11.04 4.74 -1.01
C LYS A 19 -10.60 4.76 0.45
N GLN A 20 -10.42 3.59 1.07
CA GLN A 20 -9.92 3.51 2.44
C GLN A 20 -8.42 3.85 2.49
N GLN A 21 -8.07 5.11 2.79
CA GLN A 21 -6.68 5.50 3.02
C GLN A 21 -6.09 4.68 4.18
N VAL A 22 -5.20 3.75 3.86
CA VAL A 22 -4.49 2.92 4.85
C VAL A 22 -3.47 3.79 5.59
N LYS A 23 -3.67 3.97 6.89
CA LYS A 23 -2.78 4.72 7.77
C LYS A 23 -1.69 3.81 8.33
N CYS A 24 -0.46 3.94 7.83
CA CYS A 24 0.67 3.14 8.34
C CYS A 24 0.91 3.31 9.84
N VAL A 25 0.56 4.45 10.43
CA VAL A 25 0.71 4.69 11.87
C VAL A 25 -0.12 3.72 12.74
N ASP A 26 -1.23 3.23 12.19
CA ASP A 26 -2.10 2.28 12.87
C ASP A 26 -1.70 0.82 12.57
N CYS A 27 -0.64 0.61 11.77
CA CYS A 27 -0.17 -0.73 11.41
C CYS A 27 0.80 -1.29 12.45
N ILE A 28 0.67 -2.57 12.80
CA ILE A 28 1.64 -3.26 13.68
C ILE A 28 3.05 -3.36 13.08
N HIS A 29 3.14 -3.39 11.76
CA HIS A 29 4.39 -3.58 11.02
C HIS A 29 5.17 -2.28 10.80
N PHE A 30 4.54 -1.14 11.08
CA PHE A 30 5.16 0.15 10.92
C PHE A 30 6.15 0.40 12.07
N TYR A 31 7.36 0.84 11.70
CA TYR A 31 8.37 1.22 12.66
C TYR A 31 9.11 2.48 12.21
N ILE A 32 9.60 3.23 13.18
CA ILE A 32 10.44 4.39 12.95
C ILE A 32 11.89 3.92 13.02
N THR A 33 12.72 4.41 12.11
CA THR A 33 14.14 4.10 12.04
C THR A 33 14.97 5.33 12.41
N TRP A 34 16.21 5.10 12.84
CA TRP A 34 17.17 6.16 13.18
C TRP A 34 17.94 6.71 11.97
N ASP A 35 17.62 6.24 10.76
CA ASP A 35 18.24 6.69 9.52
C ASP A 35 17.71 8.07 9.12
N LYS A 36 18.61 9.04 8.93
CA LYS A 36 18.24 10.41 8.52
C LYS A 36 17.53 10.45 7.18
N TYR A 37 17.88 9.56 6.25
CA TYR A 37 17.29 9.55 4.91
C TYR A 37 15.98 8.76 4.88
N TYR A 38 15.87 7.72 5.71
CA TYR A 38 14.72 6.80 5.70
C TYR A 38 14.15 6.57 7.11
N PRO A 39 13.52 7.58 7.73
CA PRO A 39 13.02 7.51 9.10
C PRO A 39 11.82 6.57 9.26
N LYS A 40 11.21 6.07 8.20
CA LYS A 40 10.00 5.24 8.25
C LYS A 40 10.28 3.88 7.63
N GLY A 41 9.84 2.80 8.25
CA GLY A 41 10.03 1.45 7.76
C GLY A 41 8.78 0.59 7.86
N CYS A 42 8.72 -0.43 7.02
CA CYS A 42 7.69 -1.46 7.05
C CYS A 42 8.35 -2.83 7.28
N LYS A 43 8.05 -3.50 8.40
CA LYS A 43 8.62 -4.82 8.71
C LYS A 43 8.08 -5.91 7.80
N ALA A 44 6.78 -5.88 7.50
CA ALA A 44 6.14 -6.87 6.64
C ALA A 44 6.73 -6.93 5.22
N MET A 45 7.22 -5.79 4.72
CA MET A 45 7.81 -5.69 3.38
C MET A 45 9.33 -5.55 3.40
N GLY A 46 9.95 -5.39 4.58
CA GLY A 46 11.41 -5.36 4.73
C GLY A 46 12.13 -4.12 4.20
N PHE A 47 11.42 -3.01 3.92
CA PHE A 47 12.05 -1.79 3.37
C PHE A 47 11.92 -0.58 4.30
N LYS A 48 12.77 0.42 4.03
CA LYS A 48 12.74 1.76 4.66
C LYS A 48 12.40 2.80 3.59
N SER A 49 11.68 3.85 3.96
CA SER A 49 11.23 4.92 3.08
C SER A 49 11.35 6.28 3.76
N ALA A 50 11.60 7.32 2.97
CA ALA A 50 11.60 8.71 3.43
C ALA A 50 10.17 9.18 3.72
N GLY A 51 9.25 8.81 2.81
CA GLY A 51 7.82 9.09 2.93
C GLY A 51 7.05 7.98 3.64
N MET A 52 5.72 8.12 3.66
CA MET A 52 4.82 7.12 4.23
C MET A 52 4.95 5.79 3.45
N PRO A 53 5.19 4.64 4.13
CA PRO A 53 5.39 3.38 3.43
C PRO A 53 4.15 2.94 2.62
N SER A 54 2.93 3.29 3.02
CA SER A 54 1.71 3.02 2.23
C SER A 54 1.73 3.70 0.88
N THR A 55 2.22 4.94 0.82
CA THR A 55 2.37 5.68 -0.44
C THR A 55 3.38 5.02 -1.35
N LEU A 56 4.51 4.55 -0.81
CA LEU A 56 5.52 3.85 -1.60
C LEU A 56 4.99 2.51 -2.13
N VAL A 57 4.34 1.71 -1.27
CA VAL A 57 3.68 0.45 -1.69
C VAL A 57 2.65 0.71 -2.78
N HIS A 58 1.84 1.76 -2.64
CA HIS A 58 0.87 2.11 -3.67
C HIS A 58 1.51 2.50 -5.00
N LYS A 59 2.59 3.28 -4.97
CA LYS A 59 3.34 3.67 -6.17
C LYS A 59 3.99 2.46 -6.86
N THR A 60 4.50 1.51 -6.10
CA THR A 60 5.24 0.36 -6.65
C THR A 60 4.31 -0.77 -7.10
N SER A 61 3.31 -1.11 -6.30
CA SER A 61 2.40 -2.23 -6.56
C SER A 61 1.16 -1.83 -7.37
N GLY A 62 0.85 -0.54 -7.44
CA GLY A 62 -0.39 -0.05 -8.04
C GLY A 62 -1.65 -0.33 -7.20
N THR A 63 -1.49 -1.05 -6.07
CA THR A 63 -2.55 -1.47 -5.17
C THR A 63 -2.23 -1.04 -3.73
N LYS A 64 -3.20 -1.14 -2.82
CA LYS A 64 -2.96 -0.80 -1.41
C LYS A 64 -2.08 -1.82 -0.71
N CYS A 65 -1.59 -1.46 0.48
CA CYS A 65 -0.85 -2.39 1.32
C CYS A 65 -1.75 -3.56 1.76
N LEU A 66 -1.57 -4.72 1.13
CA LEU A 66 -2.26 -5.98 1.46
C LEU A 66 -1.81 -6.57 2.81
N ARG A 67 -0.66 -6.13 3.32
CA ARG A 67 -0.09 -6.54 4.62
C ARG A 67 -0.42 -5.57 5.75
N PHE A 68 -1.47 -4.77 5.58
CA PHE A 68 -1.90 -3.87 6.64
C PHE A 68 -2.62 -4.65 7.73
N GLU A 69 -2.10 -4.55 8.95
CA GLU A 69 -2.69 -5.17 10.13
C GLU A 69 -2.83 -4.10 11.21
N MET A 70 -4.07 -3.88 11.66
CA MET A 70 -4.37 -2.83 12.62
C MET A 70 -3.79 -3.18 13.99
N LYS A 71 -3.10 -2.23 14.61
CA LYS A 71 -2.61 -2.33 15.97
C LYS A 71 -3.81 -2.38 16.90
N GLN A 72 -3.92 -3.47 17.67
CA GLN A 72 -4.89 -3.56 18.74
C GLN A 72 -4.50 -2.57 19.84
N THR A 73 -4.99 -1.34 19.74
CA THR A 73 -4.97 -0.42 20.87
C THR A 73 -5.97 -0.98 21.87
N ARG A 74 -5.46 -1.59 22.95
CA ARG A 74 -6.30 -1.85 24.14
C ARG A 74 -6.97 -0.52 24.46
N GLY A 75 -8.29 -0.46 24.31
CA GLY A 75 -9.07 0.76 24.40
C GLY A 75 -8.60 1.60 25.59
N LYS A 76 -8.45 2.91 25.37
CA LYS A 76 -8.22 3.87 26.45
C LYS A 76 -9.29 3.59 27.52
N ARG A 77 -8.90 2.98 28.64
CA ARG A 77 -9.68 3.04 29.88
C ARG A 77 -9.66 4.52 30.27
N ARG A 78 -10.74 5.23 30.00
CA ARG A 78 -10.99 6.58 30.49
C ARG A 78 -12.38 6.62 31.07
#